data_AF-A0A9W6QHX1-F1
#
_entry.id   AF-A0A9W6QHX1-F1
#
_cell.length_a   1.000
_cell.length_b   1.000
_cell.length_c   1.000
_cell.angle_alpha   90.00
_cell.angle_beta   90.00
_cell.angle_gamma   90.00
#
_symmetry.space_group_name_H-M   'P 1'
#
loop_
_entity.id
_entity.type
_entity.pdbx_description
1 polymer ?
#
loop_
_entity_poly.entity_id
_entity_poly.type
_entity_poly.pdbx_seq_one_letter_code
_entity_poly.pdbx_strand_id
1 'polypeptide(L)'
;MPDEVVDASPERVVAVIEQMADLPWPDGDEWLEWEIDGLDGQTSYLMHVLPLGATSDAAALAALTSPLRTLADQRWGARHRFDATRFTDDARSTKYDRRSAPASLVRALDSDSATWWRSGSDAVVLIDNSAAALKTSKAAVLVLPAQWLSGPGDEEKALHSPVVADFLSGDKDRVLSGVWAVINTRDPEILTPLARALPAIRKATANADLGGALASNGSHLDHALHRIELFTNGTCLCTAYLSHQFYDPAKEAVQDHIRVVETVPNDGQWVPDRICECHDCGKRFQVEQGEYHYTWWKWAEHHPGGPPPRHRKRGGAKS
;
A
#
# COMPACT_ATOMS: atom_id res chain seq x y z
N MET A 1 22.32 -19.47 -20.09
CA MET A 1 22.90 -18.33 -20.85
C MET A 1 23.63 -18.91 -22.05
N PRO A 2 23.58 -18.24 -23.21
CA PRO A 2 24.36 -18.65 -24.37
C PRO A 2 25.86 -18.49 -24.09
N ASP A 3 26.66 -19.41 -24.62
CA ASP A 3 28.13 -19.38 -24.50
C ASP A 3 28.78 -18.29 -25.40
N GLU A 4 27.97 -17.67 -26.26
CA GLU A 4 28.38 -16.60 -27.17
C GLU A 4 27.71 -15.28 -26.80
N VAL A 5 28.36 -14.18 -27.17
CA VAL A 5 27.77 -12.84 -27.06
C VAL A 5 26.68 -12.72 -28.13
N VAL A 6 25.52 -12.19 -27.76
CA VAL A 6 24.42 -11.99 -28.71
C VAL A 6 24.88 -11.15 -29.91
N ASP A 7 24.57 -11.62 -31.12
CA ASP A 7 24.87 -10.90 -32.36
C ASP A 7 23.77 -9.86 -32.65
N ALA A 8 23.75 -8.81 -31.84
CA ALA A 8 22.80 -7.71 -31.94
C ALA A 8 23.48 -6.36 -31.67
N SER A 9 23.02 -5.32 -32.36
CA SER A 9 23.48 -3.96 -32.05
C SER A 9 22.94 -3.51 -30.68
N PRO A 10 23.64 -2.62 -29.97
CA PRO A 10 23.14 -2.03 -28.73
C PRO A 10 21.75 -1.41 -28.86
N GLU A 11 21.44 -0.78 -29.99
CA GLU A 11 20.12 -0.18 -30.27
C GLU A 11 19.02 -1.25 -30.38
N ARG A 12 19.30 -2.37 -31.05
CA ARG A 12 18.37 -3.51 -31.13
C ARG A 12 18.12 -4.08 -29.75
N VAL A 13 19.16 -4.24 -28.92
CA VAL A 13 19.01 -4.70 -27.53
C VAL A 13 18.13 -3.73 -26.74
N VAL A 14 18.32 -2.41 -26.84
CA VAL A 14 17.43 -1.43 -26.19
C VAL A 14 15.99 -1.57 -26.66
N ALA A 15 15.74 -1.71 -27.96
CA ALA A 15 14.39 -1.87 -28.50
C ALA A 15 13.69 -3.14 -27.97
N VAL A 16 14.44 -4.24 -27.79
CA VAL A 16 13.91 -5.47 -27.16
C VAL A 16 13.60 -5.24 -25.68
N ILE A 17 14.47 -4.56 -24.94
CA ILE A 17 14.25 -4.24 -23.52
C ILE A 17 12.95 -3.46 -23.31
N GLU A 18 12.62 -2.55 -24.22
CA GLU A 18 11.38 -1.78 -24.14
C GLU A 18 10.14 -2.66 -24.33
N GLN A 19 10.20 -3.64 -25.23
CA GLN A 19 9.12 -4.60 -25.44
C GLN A 19 8.99 -5.60 -24.30
N MET A 20 10.07 -5.89 -23.56
CA MET A 20 10.04 -6.81 -22.41
C MET A 20 9.07 -6.34 -21.32
N ALA A 21 8.83 -5.04 -21.16
CA ALA A 21 7.90 -4.52 -20.15
C ALA A 21 6.43 -4.92 -20.39
N ASP A 22 6.09 -5.27 -21.63
CA ASP A 22 4.73 -5.67 -22.04
C ASP A 22 4.56 -7.20 -22.10
N LEU A 23 5.59 -7.98 -21.76
CA LEU A 23 5.52 -9.44 -21.76
C LEU A 23 4.60 -9.97 -20.65
N PRO A 24 3.90 -11.08 -20.88
CA PRO A 24 3.05 -11.69 -19.86
C PRO A 24 3.89 -12.26 -18.71
N TRP A 25 3.34 -12.17 -17.50
CA TRP A 25 3.89 -12.77 -16.29
C TRP A 25 3.30 -14.18 -16.07
N PRO A 26 4.12 -15.22 -15.80
CA PRO A 26 3.61 -16.53 -15.44
C PRO A 26 2.98 -16.53 -14.06
N ASP A 27 2.02 -17.42 -13.84
CA ASP A 27 1.52 -17.76 -12.52
C ASP A 27 2.46 -18.80 -11.87
N GLY A 28 2.92 -18.53 -10.64
CA GLY A 28 3.75 -19.48 -9.88
C GLY A 28 5.22 -19.52 -10.31
N ASP A 29 5.85 -20.69 -10.21
CA ASP A 29 7.31 -20.86 -10.40
C ASP A 29 7.71 -21.24 -11.84
N GLU A 30 6.78 -21.15 -12.80
CA GLU A 30 7.04 -21.49 -14.19
C GLU A 30 7.90 -20.44 -14.89
N TRP A 31 8.73 -20.89 -15.83
CA TRP A 31 9.50 -20.02 -16.72
C TRP A 31 8.86 -20.03 -18.11
N LEU A 32 8.60 -18.85 -18.67
CA LEU A 32 8.11 -18.68 -20.04
C LEU A 32 9.28 -18.29 -20.94
N GLU A 33 9.48 -19.03 -22.02
CA GLU A 33 10.44 -18.68 -23.07
C GLU A 33 9.79 -17.70 -24.05
N TRP A 34 10.58 -16.76 -24.58
CA TRP A 34 10.13 -15.80 -25.58
C TRP A 34 11.26 -15.45 -26.54
N GLU A 35 10.87 -15.01 -27.72
CA GLU A 35 11.76 -14.47 -28.76
C GLU A 35 11.20 -13.11 -29.20
N ILE A 36 12.02 -12.06 -29.17
CA ILE A 36 11.69 -10.73 -29.67
C ILE A 36 12.81 -10.27 -30.57
N ASP A 37 12.49 -9.95 -31.82
CA ASP A 37 13.45 -9.53 -32.83
C ASP A 37 14.70 -10.44 -32.83
N GLY A 38 14.52 -11.76 -32.88
CA GLY A 38 15.61 -12.75 -32.93
C GLY A 38 16.50 -12.82 -31.69
N LEU A 39 16.09 -12.24 -30.57
CA LEU A 39 16.72 -12.40 -29.27
C LEU A 39 15.83 -13.25 -28.36
N ASP A 40 16.40 -14.34 -27.86
CA ASP A 40 15.74 -15.24 -26.93
C ASP A 40 15.90 -14.76 -25.48
N GLY A 41 14.85 -14.95 -24.70
CA GLY A 41 14.88 -14.71 -23.27
C GLY A 41 13.86 -15.54 -22.52
N GLN A 42 13.80 -15.30 -21.22
CA GLN A 42 12.92 -16.03 -20.33
C GLN A 42 12.23 -15.10 -19.34
N THR A 43 11.00 -15.44 -18.95
CA THR A 43 10.23 -14.73 -17.93
C THR A 43 9.98 -15.66 -16.77
N SER A 44 10.18 -15.15 -15.55
CA SER A 44 9.74 -15.78 -14.29
C SER A 44 8.68 -14.90 -13.63
N TYR A 45 8.11 -15.31 -12.49
CA TYR A 45 7.20 -14.45 -11.71
C TYR A 45 7.83 -13.12 -11.24
N LEU A 46 9.16 -13.02 -11.25
CA LEU A 46 9.90 -11.88 -10.71
C LEU A 46 10.38 -10.91 -11.79
N MET A 47 10.86 -11.44 -12.91
CA MET A 47 11.53 -10.66 -13.95
C MET A 47 11.45 -11.30 -15.34
N HIS A 48 11.63 -10.46 -16.36
CA HIS A 48 12.05 -10.84 -17.70
C HIS A 48 13.57 -10.80 -17.80
N VAL A 49 14.20 -11.80 -18.41
CA VAL A 49 15.65 -11.97 -18.52
C VAL A 49 16.03 -12.05 -19.99
N LEU A 50 16.93 -11.17 -20.40
CA LEU A 50 17.62 -11.21 -21.70
C LEU A 50 19.10 -11.53 -21.46
N PRO A 51 19.55 -12.78 -21.68
CA PRO A 51 20.96 -13.12 -21.65
C PRO A 51 21.72 -12.39 -22.76
N LEU A 52 22.83 -11.71 -22.44
CA LEU A 52 23.68 -11.06 -23.44
C LEU A 52 24.92 -11.90 -23.80
N GLY A 53 25.33 -12.82 -22.93
CA GLY A 53 26.39 -13.80 -23.24
C GLY A 53 27.15 -14.30 -22.01
N ALA A 54 27.80 -15.44 -22.17
CA ALA A 54 28.72 -16.05 -21.20
C ALA A 54 30.02 -16.49 -21.90
N THR A 55 31.00 -15.59 -22.03
CA THR A 55 32.17 -15.77 -22.89
C THR A 55 33.49 -15.67 -22.13
N SER A 56 34.54 -16.29 -22.65
CA SER A 56 35.92 -16.05 -22.20
C SER A 56 36.52 -14.75 -22.77
N ASP A 57 35.89 -14.19 -23.81
CA ASP A 57 36.28 -12.91 -24.42
C ASP A 57 35.57 -11.74 -23.71
N ALA A 58 36.16 -11.29 -22.61
CA ALA A 58 35.67 -10.15 -21.84
C ALA A 58 35.59 -8.87 -22.69
N ALA A 59 36.48 -8.70 -23.68
CA ALA A 59 36.52 -7.51 -24.51
C ALA A 59 35.34 -7.45 -25.49
N ALA A 60 34.96 -8.58 -26.07
CA ALA A 60 33.76 -8.68 -26.91
C ALA A 60 32.48 -8.33 -26.11
N LEU A 61 32.35 -8.85 -24.89
CA LEU A 61 31.21 -8.55 -24.03
C LEU A 61 31.18 -7.07 -23.60
N ALA A 62 32.35 -6.49 -23.30
CA ALA A 62 32.48 -5.07 -22.96
C ALA A 62 32.14 -4.15 -24.15
N ALA A 63 32.45 -4.58 -25.38
CA ALA A 63 32.15 -3.85 -26.61
C ALA A 63 30.64 -3.75 -26.88
N LEU A 64 29.83 -4.73 -26.44
CA LEU A 64 28.37 -4.67 -26.48
C LEU A 64 27.80 -3.85 -25.31
N THR A 65 28.24 -4.13 -24.09
CA THR A 65 27.62 -3.59 -22.85
C THR A 65 27.96 -2.12 -22.60
N SER A 66 29.12 -1.62 -23.04
CA SER A 66 29.49 -0.20 -22.84
C SER A 66 28.63 0.77 -23.67
N PRO A 67 28.43 0.57 -24.98
CA PRO A 67 27.47 1.37 -25.75
C PRO A 67 26.04 1.22 -25.24
N LEU A 68 25.63 -0.01 -24.87
CA LEU A 68 24.31 -0.26 -24.30
C LEU A 68 24.05 0.59 -23.05
N ARG A 69 25.03 0.70 -22.15
CA ARG A 69 24.95 1.56 -20.96
C ARG A 69 24.80 3.04 -21.33
N THR A 70 25.48 3.49 -22.38
CA THR A 70 25.39 4.88 -22.87
C THR A 70 24.01 5.17 -23.45
N LEU A 71 23.45 4.26 -24.25
CA LEU A 71 22.10 4.37 -24.77
C LEU A 71 21.05 4.34 -23.65
N ALA A 72 21.24 3.47 -22.65
CA ALA A 72 20.38 3.41 -21.47
C ALA A 72 20.38 4.73 -20.69
N ASP A 73 21.56 5.34 -20.48
CA ASP A 73 21.69 6.67 -19.85
C ASP A 73 20.93 7.75 -20.65
N GLN A 74 20.95 7.68 -21.99
CA GLN A 74 20.20 8.61 -22.84
C GLN A 74 18.68 8.34 -22.81
N ARG A 75 18.27 7.07 -22.73
CA ARG A 75 16.88 6.65 -22.87
C ARG A 75 16.08 6.77 -21.57
N TRP A 76 16.66 6.34 -20.46
CA TRP A 76 15.99 6.25 -19.15
C TRP A 76 16.56 7.22 -18.11
N GLY A 77 17.58 8.00 -18.48
CA GLY A 77 18.11 9.07 -17.65
C GLY A 77 19.05 8.57 -16.55
N ALA A 78 18.75 8.94 -15.30
CA ALA A 78 19.66 8.71 -14.19
C ALA A 78 19.88 7.21 -13.92
N ARG A 79 21.14 6.78 -13.97
CA ARG A 79 21.52 5.43 -13.57
C ARG A 79 21.72 5.31 -12.06
N HIS A 80 21.35 4.16 -11.53
CA HIS A 80 21.48 3.79 -10.14
C HIS A 80 22.38 2.56 -10.01
N ARG A 81 22.95 2.39 -8.81
CA ARG A 81 23.73 1.19 -8.46
C ARG A 81 22.93 0.34 -7.49
N PHE A 82 22.84 -0.95 -7.79
CA PHE A 82 22.31 -1.96 -6.89
C PHE A 82 23.46 -2.78 -6.32
N ASP A 83 23.66 -2.71 -5.00
CA ASP A 83 24.72 -3.42 -4.28
C ASP A 83 24.13 -4.73 -3.73
N ALA A 84 24.37 -5.83 -4.45
CA ALA A 84 23.79 -7.13 -4.12
C ALA A 84 24.34 -7.69 -2.80
N THR A 85 25.54 -7.28 -2.39
CA THR A 85 26.18 -7.75 -1.15
C THR A 85 25.40 -7.35 0.11
N ARG A 86 24.53 -6.34 0.01
CA ARG A 86 23.71 -5.84 1.12
C ARG A 86 22.46 -6.67 1.40
N PHE A 87 22.05 -7.51 0.46
CA PHE A 87 20.79 -8.24 0.52
C PHE A 87 21.08 -9.73 0.43
N THR A 88 20.84 -10.46 1.52
CA THR A 88 21.11 -11.90 1.59
C THR A 88 19.81 -12.63 1.91
N ASP A 89 19.65 -13.80 1.30
CA ASP A 89 18.65 -14.79 1.71
C ASP A 89 19.17 -15.50 2.97
N ASP A 90 19.45 -14.76 4.05
CA ASP A 90 19.66 -15.42 5.33
C ASP A 90 18.29 -15.83 5.87
N ALA A 91 17.99 -17.13 5.72
CA ALA A 91 16.81 -17.79 6.28
C ALA A 91 16.70 -17.62 7.81
N ARG A 92 17.74 -17.11 8.49
CA ARG A 92 17.74 -16.77 9.92
C ARG A 92 17.19 -15.37 10.20
N SER A 93 17.06 -14.49 9.20
CA SER A 93 16.44 -13.20 9.39
C SER A 93 14.92 -13.35 9.38
N THR A 94 14.24 -12.83 10.39
CA THR A 94 12.77 -12.88 10.49
C THR A 94 12.08 -11.86 9.57
N LYS A 95 12.83 -11.13 8.75
CA LYS A 95 12.32 -10.07 7.87
C LYS A 95 12.92 -10.24 6.49
N TYR A 96 12.20 -10.95 5.63
CA TYR A 96 12.53 -11.05 4.21
C TYR A 96 12.60 -9.63 3.61
N ASP A 97 13.76 -9.28 3.04
CA ASP A 97 13.91 -8.10 2.21
C ASP A 97 13.67 -8.55 0.76
N ARG A 98 12.66 -7.99 0.11
CA ARG A 98 12.35 -8.35 -1.29
C ARG A 98 13.53 -8.15 -2.24
N ARG A 99 14.47 -7.25 -1.92
CA ARG A 99 15.69 -7.03 -2.71
C ARG A 99 16.65 -8.23 -2.66
N SER A 100 16.46 -9.19 -1.76
CA SER A 100 17.30 -10.40 -1.71
C SER A 100 17.15 -11.26 -2.97
N ALA A 101 15.95 -11.33 -3.57
CA ALA A 101 15.74 -12.09 -4.81
C ALA A 101 16.55 -11.54 -6.01
N PRO A 102 16.46 -10.26 -6.41
CA PRO A 102 17.33 -9.71 -7.45
C PRO A 102 18.82 -9.76 -7.05
N ALA A 103 19.16 -9.64 -5.77
CA ALA A 103 20.56 -9.78 -5.33
C ALA A 103 21.11 -11.20 -5.54
N SER A 104 20.32 -12.24 -5.31
CA SER A 104 20.71 -13.63 -5.57
C SER A 104 20.96 -13.88 -7.05
N LEU A 105 20.22 -13.21 -7.94
CA LEU A 105 20.42 -13.28 -9.40
C LEU A 105 21.69 -12.55 -9.86
N VAL A 106 21.94 -11.35 -9.31
CA VAL A 106 23.20 -10.62 -9.55
C VAL A 106 24.40 -11.48 -9.17
N ARG A 107 24.33 -12.17 -8.03
CA ARG A 107 25.37 -13.11 -7.58
C ARG A 107 25.46 -14.36 -8.44
N ALA A 108 24.36 -14.90 -8.95
CA ALA A 108 24.36 -16.06 -9.84
C ALA A 108 25.10 -15.79 -11.16
N LEU A 109 25.24 -14.52 -11.53
CA LEU A 109 26.06 -14.04 -12.65
C LEU A 109 27.48 -13.63 -12.24
N ASP A 110 27.96 -14.07 -11.08
CA ASP A 110 29.29 -13.77 -10.54
C ASP A 110 29.56 -12.25 -10.42
N SER A 111 28.54 -11.48 -10.05
CA SER A 111 28.65 -10.05 -9.78
C SER A 111 28.19 -9.70 -8.36
N ASP A 112 28.83 -8.69 -7.78
CA ASP A 112 28.44 -8.10 -6.49
C ASP A 112 27.50 -6.89 -6.66
N SER A 113 27.37 -6.38 -7.88
CA SER A 113 26.52 -5.22 -8.13
C SER A 113 25.96 -5.18 -9.56
N ALA A 114 24.89 -4.43 -9.72
CA ALA A 114 24.29 -4.16 -11.02
C ALA A 114 24.07 -2.66 -11.21
N THR A 115 24.02 -2.23 -12.47
CA THR A 115 23.55 -0.89 -12.82
C THR A 115 22.08 -1.00 -13.21
N TRP A 116 21.27 -0.03 -12.82
CA TRP A 116 19.87 -0.04 -13.23
C TRP A 116 19.31 1.35 -13.50
N TRP A 117 18.25 1.40 -14.31
CA TRP A 117 17.52 2.61 -14.67
C TRP A 117 16.03 2.41 -14.41
N ARG A 118 15.33 3.51 -14.11
CA ARG A 118 13.88 3.48 -13.98
C ARG A 118 13.23 3.70 -15.35
N SER A 119 12.32 2.79 -15.73
CA SER A 119 11.50 2.89 -16.93
C SER A 119 10.03 2.75 -16.52
N GLY A 120 9.35 3.88 -16.28
CA GLY A 120 7.97 3.87 -15.76
C GLY A 120 7.87 3.23 -14.36
N SER A 121 7.05 2.18 -14.25
CA SER A 121 6.89 1.33 -13.05
C SER A 121 8.01 0.32 -12.88
N ASP A 122 8.82 0.11 -13.91
CA ASP A 122 9.78 -0.97 -14.00
C ASP A 122 11.22 -0.47 -13.87
N ALA A 123 12.11 -1.40 -13.64
CA ALA A 123 13.54 -1.21 -13.63
C ALA A 123 14.19 -2.05 -14.72
N VAL A 124 15.06 -1.41 -15.50
CA VAL A 124 15.98 -2.07 -16.41
C VAL A 124 17.29 -2.27 -15.67
N VAL A 125 17.73 -3.51 -15.49
CA VAL A 125 18.95 -3.86 -14.76
C VAL A 125 19.96 -4.47 -15.69
N LEU A 126 21.13 -3.85 -15.82
CA LEU A 126 22.27 -4.44 -16.50
C LEU A 126 23.21 -5.07 -15.46
N ILE A 127 23.38 -6.37 -15.58
CA ILE A 127 24.39 -7.14 -14.85
C ILE A 127 25.50 -7.44 -15.84
N ASP A 128 26.70 -6.98 -15.54
CA ASP A 128 27.86 -7.05 -16.42
C ASP A 128 29.11 -7.20 -15.55
N ASN A 129 29.79 -8.33 -15.69
CA ASN A 129 31.04 -8.61 -14.98
C ASN A 129 32.27 -8.60 -15.91
N SER A 130 32.15 -8.08 -17.13
CA SER A 130 33.25 -8.04 -18.12
C SER A 130 34.50 -7.30 -17.64
N ALA A 131 34.35 -6.39 -16.66
CA ALA A 131 35.47 -5.70 -16.03
C ALA A 131 36.16 -6.51 -14.91
N ALA A 132 35.58 -7.63 -14.48
CA ALA A 132 36.15 -8.49 -13.46
C ALA A 132 37.15 -9.48 -14.08
N ALA A 133 38.23 -9.77 -13.37
CA ALA A 133 39.26 -10.72 -13.79
C ALA A 133 38.79 -12.18 -13.60
N LEU A 134 37.70 -12.56 -14.27
CA LEU A 134 37.08 -13.89 -14.20
C LEU A 134 37.48 -14.76 -15.39
N LYS A 135 37.37 -16.09 -15.22
CA LYS A 135 37.58 -17.05 -16.31
C LYS A 135 36.50 -16.96 -17.39
N THR A 136 35.29 -16.59 -16.99
CA THR A 136 34.14 -16.43 -17.87
C THR A 136 33.43 -15.15 -17.49
N SER A 137 33.31 -14.24 -18.45
CA SER A 137 32.53 -13.02 -18.33
C SER A 137 31.08 -13.31 -18.72
N LYS A 138 30.15 -12.71 -17.99
CA LYS A 138 28.70 -12.91 -18.07
C LYS A 138 28.02 -11.55 -18.09
N ALA A 139 27.03 -11.40 -18.97
CA ALA A 139 26.13 -10.26 -18.90
C ALA A 139 24.69 -10.66 -19.23
N ALA A 140 23.75 -9.97 -18.59
CA ALA A 140 22.33 -10.09 -18.84
C ALA A 140 21.62 -8.79 -18.52
N VAL A 141 20.47 -8.57 -19.16
CA VAL A 141 19.53 -7.52 -18.81
C VAL A 141 18.31 -8.13 -18.15
N LEU A 142 17.87 -7.54 -17.05
CA LEU A 142 16.63 -7.88 -16.38
C LEU A 142 15.64 -6.72 -16.51
N VAL A 143 14.36 -7.03 -16.73
CA VAL A 143 13.26 -6.08 -16.56
C VAL A 143 12.35 -6.62 -15.45
N LEU A 144 12.16 -5.83 -14.40
CA LEU A 144 11.35 -6.19 -13.24
C LEU A 144 10.71 -4.95 -12.61
N PRO A 145 9.63 -5.08 -11.82
CA PRO A 145 9.02 -3.93 -11.19
C PRO A 145 10.03 -3.16 -10.32
N ALA A 146 10.13 -1.84 -10.49
CA ALA A 146 11.16 -1.01 -9.87
C ALA A 146 11.14 -1.07 -8.33
N GLN A 147 10.01 -1.46 -7.76
CA GLN A 147 9.85 -1.70 -6.34
C GLN A 147 10.82 -2.78 -5.81
N TRP A 148 11.18 -3.77 -6.62
CA TRP A 148 12.12 -4.83 -6.23
C TRP A 148 13.56 -4.35 -6.01
N LEU A 149 13.92 -3.17 -6.51
CA LEU A 149 15.27 -2.59 -6.35
C LEU A 149 15.27 -1.33 -5.47
N SER A 150 14.15 -0.63 -5.41
CA SER A 150 13.97 0.52 -4.52
C SER A 150 13.72 0.05 -3.09
N GLY A 151 14.07 0.89 -2.11
CA GLY A 151 13.71 0.65 -0.70
C GLY A 151 12.21 0.47 -0.52
N PRO A 152 11.75 0.06 0.68
CA PRO A 152 10.34 -0.22 0.92
C PRO A 152 9.51 0.96 0.43
N GLY A 153 8.60 0.66 -0.49
CA GLY A 153 7.68 1.66 -1.04
C GLY A 153 6.79 2.20 0.06
N ASP A 154 6.07 3.28 -0.22
CA ASP A 154 5.13 3.86 0.74
C ASP A 154 4.03 2.88 1.19
N GLU A 155 3.68 1.92 0.34
CA GLU A 155 2.79 0.81 0.62
C GLU A 155 3.42 -0.23 1.59
N GLU A 156 4.67 -0.64 1.35
CA GLU A 156 5.37 -1.58 2.23
C GLU A 156 5.65 -0.96 3.60
N LYS A 157 5.98 0.34 3.63
CA LYS A 157 6.07 1.10 4.88
C LYS A 157 4.72 1.15 5.60
N ALA A 158 3.62 1.27 4.87
CA ALA A 158 2.29 1.25 5.47
C ALA A 158 1.97 -0.10 6.14
N LEU A 159 2.43 -1.21 5.57
CA LEU A 159 2.30 -2.55 6.17
C LEU A 159 3.05 -2.70 7.51
N HIS A 160 4.00 -1.82 7.82
CA HIS A 160 4.66 -1.78 9.13
C HIS A 160 3.83 -1.07 10.21
N SER A 161 2.71 -0.43 9.86
CA SER A 161 1.78 0.11 10.84
C SER A 161 1.12 -1.02 11.64
N PRO A 162 1.18 -1.01 12.98
CA PRO A 162 0.51 -2.00 13.80
C PRO A 162 -0.99 -2.10 13.52
N VAL A 163 -1.64 -0.96 13.24
CA VAL A 163 -3.09 -0.92 12.96
C VAL A 163 -3.38 -1.55 11.59
N VAL A 164 -2.54 -1.33 10.57
CA VAL A 164 -2.66 -2.01 9.28
C VAL A 164 -2.48 -3.53 9.46
N ALA A 165 -1.48 -3.95 10.24
CA ALA A 165 -1.24 -5.36 10.52
C ALA A 165 -2.41 -6.04 11.25
N ASP A 166 -3.15 -5.29 12.08
CA ASP A 166 -4.36 -5.79 12.75
C ASP A 166 -5.49 -6.08 11.74
N PHE A 167 -5.74 -5.18 10.78
CA PHE A 167 -6.73 -5.42 9.72
C PHE A 167 -6.36 -6.60 8.80
N LEU A 168 -5.07 -6.79 8.52
CA LEU A 168 -4.59 -7.84 7.62
C LEU A 168 -4.36 -9.19 8.32
N SER A 169 -4.59 -9.26 9.63
CA SER A 169 -4.26 -10.45 10.43
C SER A 169 -5.15 -11.66 10.16
N GLY A 170 -6.38 -11.45 9.69
CA GLY A 170 -7.43 -12.47 9.66
C GLY A 170 -7.94 -12.89 11.04
N ASP A 171 -7.36 -12.36 12.12
CA ASP A 171 -7.78 -12.59 13.50
C ASP A 171 -8.87 -11.58 13.88
N LYS A 172 -10.02 -12.10 14.31
CA LYS A 172 -11.19 -11.28 14.63
C LYS A 172 -10.92 -10.24 15.71
N ASP A 173 -10.26 -10.60 16.80
CA ASP A 173 -10.07 -9.70 17.94
C ASP A 173 -9.07 -8.59 17.57
N ARG A 174 -8.05 -8.93 16.78
CA ARG A 174 -7.12 -7.95 16.23
C ARG A 174 -7.79 -7.01 15.23
N VAL A 175 -8.60 -7.54 14.31
CA VAL A 175 -9.36 -6.69 13.38
C VAL A 175 -10.25 -5.71 14.15
N LEU A 176 -10.94 -6.17 15.21
CA LEU A 176 -11.77 -5.28 16.04
C LEU A 176 -10.95 -4.24 16.80
N SER A 177 -9.77 -4.60 17.31
CA SER A 177 -8.81 -3.65 17.88
C SER A 177 -8.47 -2.55 16.87
N GLY A 178 -8.13 -2.92 15.63
CA GLY A 178 -7.86 -2.00 14.53
C GLY A 178 -9.05 -1.09 14.19
N VAL A 179 -10.25 -1.65 14.12
CA VAL A 179 -11.50 -0.90 13.91
C VAL A 179 -11.68 0.20 14.96
N TRP A 180 -11.55 -0.14 16.24
CA TRP A 180 -11.71 0.84 17.31
C TRP A 180 -10.58 1.88 17.35
N ALA A 181 -9.35 1.49 16.98
CA ALA A 181 -8.25 2.43 16.83
C ALA A 181 -8.57 3.51 15.77
N VAL A 182 -9.16 3.11 14.62
CA VAL A 182 -9.57 4.03 13.55
C VAL A 182 -10.75 4.91 13.95
N ILE A 183 -11.73 4.35 14.64
CA ILE A 183 -12.92 5.09 15.08
C ILE A 183 -12.53 6.23 16.04
N ASN A 184 -11.56 5.99 16.93
CA ASN A 184 -11.19 6.88 18.02
C ASN A 184 -10.06 7.87 17.70
N THR A 185 -9.45 7.80 16.50
CA THR A 185 -8.32 8.67 16.14
C THR A 185 -8.68 9.70 15.07
N ARG A 186 -7.96 10.82 15.10
CA ARG A 186 -7.83 11.79 14.01
C ARG A 186 -6.38 11.99 13.56
N ASP A 187 -5.44 11.23 14.13
CA ASP A 187 -4.01 11.38 13.90
C ASP A 187 -3.62 10.99 12.47
N PRO A 188 -3.08 11.93 11.66
CA PRO A 188 -2.60 11.63 10.32
C PRO A 188 -1.49 10.57 10.27
N GLU A 189 -0.69 10.43 11.34
CA GLU A 189 0.37 9.41 11.40
C GLU A 189 -0.21 7.99 11.46
N ILE A 190 -1.38 7.84 12.08
CA ILE A 190 -2.11 6.56 12.12
C ILE A 190 -2.89 6.34 10.82
N LEU A 191 -3.56 7.38 10.32
CA LEU A 191 -4.49 7.27 9.18
C LEU A 191 -3.80 7.18 7.82
N THR A 192 -2.64 7.81 7.65
CA THR A 192 -1.89 7.79 6.37
C THR A 192 -1.50 6.37 5.92
N PRO A 193 -0.90 5.52 6.78
CA PRO A 193 -0.67 4.11 6.46
C PRO A 193 -1.94 3.36 6.06
N LEU A 194 -3.05 3.57 6.79
CA LEU A 194 -4.33 2.91 6.52
C LEU A 194 -4.92 3.33 5.17
N ALA A 195 -4.85 4.62 4.82
CA ALA A 195 -5.28 5.15 3.54
C ALA A 195 -4.53 4.49 2.37
N ARG A 196 -3.21 4.33 2.50
CA ARG A 196 -2.37 3.67 1.50
C ARG A 196 -2.69 2.18 1.38
N ALA A 197 -2.93 1.50 2.49
CA ALA A 197 -3.23 0.06 2.52
C ALA A 197 -4.71 -0.28 2.30
N LEU A 198 -5.59 0.72 2.09
CA LEU A 198 -7.04 0.52 2.06
C LEU A 198 -7.51 -0.55 1.06
N PRO A 199 -6.97 -0.65 -0.18
CA PRO A 199 -7.36 -1.73 -1.10
C PRO A 199 -7.06 -3.13 -0.55
N ALA A 200 -5.88 -3.32 0.06
CA ALA A 200 -5.48 -4.60 0.66
C ALA A 200 -6.34 -4.93 1.88
N ILE A 201 -6.62 -3.93 2.73
CA ILE A 201 -7.50 -4.08 3.89
C ILE A 201 -8.90 -4.54 3.44
N ARG A 202 -9.51 -3.86 2.46
CA ARG A 202 -10.83 -4.25 1.92
C ARG A 202 -10.86 -5.68 1.43
N LYS A 203 -9.84 -6.09 0.68
CA LYS A 203 -9.73 -7.46 0.19
C LYS A 203 -9.63 -8.47 1.33
N ALA A 204 -8.80 -8.18 2.34
CA ALA A 204 -8.60 -9.05 3.49
C ALA A 204 -9.85 -9.18 4.36
N THR A 205 -10.64 -8.11 4.50
CA THR A 205 -11.80 -8.07 5.41
C THR A 205 -13.15 -8.29 4.73
N ALA A 206 -13.21 -8.44 3.40
CA ALA A 206 -14.46 -8.51 2.64
C ALA A 206 -15.43 -9.62 3.12
N ASN A 207 -14.90 -10.72 3.63
CA ASN A 207 -15.68 -11.88 4.10
C ASN A 207 -15.41 -12.21 5.58
N ALA A 208 -14.91 -11.25 6.36
CA ALA A 208 -14.57 -11.49 7.76
C ALA A 208 -15.84 -11.70 8.60
N ASP A 209 -15.97 -12.87 9.25
CA ASP A 209 -16.99 -13.08 10.27
C ASP A 209 -16.54 -12.48 11.61
N LEU A 210 -16.92 -11.23 11.82
CA LEU A 210 -16.61 -10.52 13.06
C LEU A 210 -17.66 -10.79 14.17
N GLY A 211 -18.69 -11.59 13.89
CA GLY A 211 -19.82 -11.84 14.78
C GLY A 211 -20.47 -10.56 15.33
N GLY A 212 -21.01 -10.66 16.54
CA GLY A 212 -21.68 -9.55 17.24
C GLY A 212 -22.99 -10.03 17.85
N ALA A 213 -23.15 -9.83 19.16
CA ALA A 213 -24.34 -10.28 19.88
C ALA A 213 -25.47 -9.23 19.86
N LEU A 214 -25.13 -7.95 20.05
CA LEU A 214 -26.09 -6.84 20.20
C LEU A 214 -26.05 -5.84 19.04
N ALA A 215 -24.90 -5.72 18.38
CA ALA A 215 -24.68 -4.96 17.15
C ALA A 215 -23.75 -5.77 16.27
N SER A 216 -23.96 -5.75 14.95
CA SER A 216 -23.06 -6.43 14.02
C SER A 216 -21.70 -5.74 14.04
N ASN A 217 -20.65 -6.48 14.37
CA ASN A 217 -19.29 -5.95 14.30
C ASN A 217 -18.86 -5.60 12.87
N GLY A 218 -19.53 -6.17 11.86
CA GLY A 218 -19.35 -5.77 10.46
C GLY A 218 -19.71 -4.29 10.23
N SER A 219 -20.73 -3.78 10.91
CA SER A 219 -21.10 -2.35 10.79
C SER A 219 -20.03 -1.40 11.34
N HIS A 220 -19.28 -1.83 12.37
CA HIS A 220 -18.14 -1.07 12.89
C HIS A 220 -16.96 -1.09 11.91
N LEU A 221 -16.70 -2.24 11.28
CA LEU A 221 -15.71 -2.36 10.23
C LEU A 221 -16.05 -1.44 9.05
N ASP A 222 -17.28 -1.50 8.53
CA ASP A 222 -17.73 -0.65 7.42
C ASP A 222 -17.55 0.84 7.75
N HIS A 223 -17.90 1.22 8.99
CA HIS A 223 -17.72 2.57 9.48
C HIS A 223 -16.25 3.00 9.57
N ALA A 224 -15.36 2.14 10.06
CA ALA A 224 -13.93 2.41 10.11
C ALA A 224 -13.34 2.56 8.69
N LEU A 225 -13.73 1.70 7.74
CA LEU A 225 -13.30 1.81 6.34
C LEU A 225 -13.79 3.11 5.69
N HIS A 226 -15.02 3.53 5.98
CA HIS A 226 -15.55 4.80 5.52
C HIS A 226 -14.77 6.00 6.10
N ARG A 227 -14.36 5.96 7.38
CA ARG A 227 -13.50 7.01 7.95
C ARG A 227 -12.17 7.12 7.24
N ILE A 228 -11.55 5.99 6.89
CA ILE A 228 -10.29 5.99 6.11
C ILE A 228 -10.52 6.63 4.75
N GLU A 229 -11.64 6.35 4.06
CA GLU A 229 -11.99 7.03 2.80
C GLU A 229 -12.16 8.54 2.96
N LEU A 230 -12.86 8.99 4.02
CA LEU A 230 -13.03 10.42 4.30
C LEU A 230 -11.67 11.10 4.44
N PHE A 231 -10.75 10.49 5.19
CA PHE A 231 -9.37 10.97 5.32
C PHE A 231 -8.65 11.03 3.96
N THR A 232 -8.70 9.96 3.17
CA THR A 232 -8.11 9.90 1.82
C THR A 232 -8.63 11.01 0.91
N ASN A 233 -9.92 11.33 1.02
CA ASN A 233 -10.57 12.35 0.20
C ASN A 233 -10.43 13.78 0.77
N GLY A 234 -9.67 13.98 1.85
CA GLY A 234 -9.54 15.28 2.52
C GLY A 234 -10.85 15.80 3.14
N THR A 235 -11.83 14.93 3.34
CA THR A 235 -13.12 15.27 3.96
C THR A 235 -12.99 15.17 5.48
N CYS A 236 -13.50 16.17 6.21
CA CYS A 236 -13.41 16.18 7.67
C CYS A 236 -14.09 14.94 8.28
N LEU A 237 -13.36 14.27 9.18
CA LEU A 237 -13.77 13.02 9.84
C LEU A 237 -15.04 13.15 10.70
N CYS A 238 -15.42 14.36 11.10
CA CYS A 238 -16.67 14.58 11.82
C CYS A 238 -17.92 14.23 10.97
N THR A 239 -17.79 14.16 9.64
CA THR A 239 -18.86 13.69 8.75
C THR A 239 -19.31 12.28 9.12
N ALA A 240 -18.39 11.45 9.64
CA ALA A 240 -18.65 10.11 10.09
C ALA A 240 -19.55 10.05 11.35
N TYR A 241 -19.72 11.13 12.10
CA TYR A 241 -20.57 11.12 13.30
C TYR A 241 -22.03 10.78 12.99
N LEU A 242 -22.51 11.15 11.80
CA LEU A 242 -23.90 10.94 11.38
C LEU A 242 -24.26 9.46 11.17
N SER A 243 -23.27 8.60 10.90
CA SER A 243 -23.48 7.19 10.54
C SER A 243 -23.19 6.21 11.68
N HIS A 244 -22.78 6.68 12.86
CA HIS A 244 -22.33 5.78 13.92
C HIS A 244 -22.69 6.27 15.33
N GLN A 245 -23.32 5.38 16.10
CA GLN A 245 -23.97 5.76 17.35
C GLN A 245 -23.07 5.67 18.60
N PHE A 246 -21.79 5.33 18.45
CA PHE A 246 -20.85 5.14 19.58
C PHE A 246 -19.91 6.32 19.80
N TYR A 247 -20.15 7.44 19.11
CA TYR A 247 -19.45 8.69 19.38
C TYR A 247 -20.04 9.38 20.60
N ASP A 248 -19.38 9.21 21.73
CA ASP A 248 -19.70 9.88 22.98
C ASP A 248 -19.20 11.33 22.95
N PRO A 249 -20.07 12.35 22.98
CA PRO A 249 -19.66 13.75 22.99
C PRO A 249 -18.68 14.10 24.11
N ALA A 250 -18.78 13.45 25.27
CA ALA A 250 -17.87 13.71 26.37
C ALA A 250 -16.45 13.21 26.05
N LYS A 251 -16.31 12.02 25.45
CA LYS A 251 -15.02 11.48 25.03
C LYS A 251 -14.41 12.27 23.89
N GLU A 252 -15.22 12.60 22.88
CA GLU A 252 -14.80 13.43 21.75
C GLU A 252 -14.32 14.81 22.22
N ALA A 253 -14.96 15.40 23.25
CA ALA A 253 -14.52 16.67 23.83
C ALA A 253 -13.21 16.54 24.62
N VAL A 254 -13.02 15.44 25.37
CA VAL A 254 -11.75 15.16 26.07
C VAL A 254 -10.60 14.98 25.08
N GLN A 255 -10.87 14.45 23.89
CA GLN A 255 -9.90 14.30 22.80
C GLN A 255 -9.72 15.57 21.95
N ASP A 256 -10.34 16.70 22.32
CA ASP A 256 -10.31 17.97 21.57
C ASP A 256 -10.83 17.86 20.12
N HIS A 257 -11.64 16.82 19.83
CA HIS A 257 -12.24 16.63 18.51
C HIS A 257 -13.46 17.54 18.29
N ILE A 258 -14.19 17.81 19.38
CA ILE A 258 -15.37 18.68 19.41
C ILE A 258 -15.36 19.56 20.67
N ARG A 259 -16.11 20.66 20.63
CA ARG A 259 -16.52 21.40 21.81
C ARG A 259 -18.03 21.40 21.94
N VAL A 260 -18.54 21.23 23.17
CA VAL A 260 -19.96 21.43 23.46
C VAL A 260 -20.20 22.92 23.62
N VAL A 261 -20.97 23.52 22.71
CA VAL A 261 -21.22 24.97 22.66
C VAL A 261 -22.54 25.37 23.29
N GLU A 262 -23.50 24.45 23.38
CA GLU A 262 -24.84 24.69 23.92
C GLU A 262 -25.47 23.38 24.41
N THR A 263 -26.43 23.50 25.33
CA THR A 263 -27.32 22.41 25.74
C THR A 263 -28.77 22.80 25.48
N VAL A 264 -29.54 21.93 24.84
CA VAL A 264 -30.93 22.18 24.47
C VAL A 264 -31.85 21.27 25.29
N PRO A 265 -32.81 21.82 26.05
CA PRO A 265 -33.80 21.02 26.77
C PRO A 265 -34.55 20.08 25.82
N ASN A 266 -34.73 18.83 26.24
CA ASN A 266 -35.47 17.82 25.49
C ASN A 266 -36.48 17.13 26.40
N ASP A 267 -37.74 17.56 26.32
CA ASP A 267 -38.84 17.08 27.18
C ASP A 267 -39.11 15.56 27.04
N GLY A 268 -38.55 14.91 26.02
CA GLY A 268 -38.67 13.47 25.79
C GLY A 268 -37.57 12.63 26.45
N GLN A 269 -36.57 13.26 27.09
CA GLN A 269 -35.38 12.58 27.63
C GLN A 269 -35.01 13.11 29.02
N TRP A 270 -34.25 12.31 29.76
CA TRP A 270 -33.74 12.68 31.09
C TRP A 270 -32.54 13.62 31.04
N VAL A 271 -31.88 13.71 29.87
CA VAL A 271 -30.70 14.54 29.64
C VAL A 271 -30.98 15.51 28.49
N PRO A 272 -30.53 16.78 28.58
CA PRO A 272 -30.60 17.72 27.46
C PRO A 272 -29.77 17.23 26.27
N ASP A 273 -30.22 17.58 25.07
CA ASP A 273 -29.41 17.43 23.87
C ASP A 273 -28.20 18.38 23.94
N ARG A 274 -27.11 18.03 23.25
CA ARG A 274 -25.90 18.85 23.20
C ARG A 274 -25.70 19.39 21.80
N ILE A 275 -25.41 20.68 21.65
CA ILE A 275 -24.88 21.22 20.40
C ILE A 275 -23.36 21.14 20.47
N CYS A 276 -22.80 20.32 19.59
CA CYS A 276 -21.37 20.07 19.48
C CYS A 276 -20.84 20.74 18.23
N GLU A 277 -19.67 21.37 18.30
CA GLU A 277 -18.98 21.96 17.17
C GLU A 277 -17.64 21.24 16.95
N CYS A 278 -17.36 20.80 15.73
CA CYS A 278 -16.10 20.16 15.37
C CYS A 278 -14.96 21.18 15.38
N HIS A 279 -13.83 20.84 16.01
CA HIS A 279 -12.64 21.71 16.02
C HIS A 279 -12.02 21.90 14.63
N ASP A 280 -11.94 20.83 13.83
CA ASP A 280 -11.26 20.89 12.53
C ASP A 280 -11.99 21.71 11.46
N CYS A 281 -13.32 21.66 11.41
CA CYS A 281 -14.10 22.27 10.32
C CYS A 281 -15.24 23.19 10.77
N GLY A 282 -15.48 23.33 12.07
CA GLY A 282 -16.53 24.19 12.62
C GLY A 282 -17.96 23.73 12.39
N LYS A 283 -18.20 22.57 11.75
CA LYS A 283 -19.55 22.02 11.60
C LYS A 283 -20.19 21.75 12.96
N ARG A 284 -21.49 22.02 13.06
CA ARG A 284 -22.28 21.81 14.28
C ARG A 284 -23.22 20.64 14.16
N PHE A 285 -23.41 19.96 15.27
CA PHE A 285 -24.27 18.80 15.40
C PHE A 285 -25.11 18.91 16.67
N GLN A 286 -26.39 18.56 16.58
CA GLN A 286 -27.21 18.29 17.74
C GLN A 286 -27.09 16.80 18.07
N VAL A 287 -26.79 16.50 19.32
CA VAL A 287 -26.55 15.14 19.79
C VAL A 287 -27.59 14.76 20.83
N GLU A 288 -28.41 13.79 20.47
CA GLU A 288 -29.37 13.12 21.34
C GLU A 288 -28.67 11.92 22.01
N GLN A 289 -28.87 11.76 23.32
CA GLN A 289 -28.38 10.61 24.07
C GLN A 289 -29.55 9.67 24.36
N GLY A 290 -29.40 8.40 24.01
CA GLY A 290 -30.39 7.38 24.32
C GLY A 290 -29.81 6.20 25.08
N GLU A 291 -30.71 5.45 25.70
CA GLU A 291 -30.39 4.24 26.46
C GLU A 291 -31.49 3.20 26.28
N TYR A 292 -31.07 1.95 26.01
CA TYR A 292 -31.96 0.79 26.01
C TYR A 292 -31.20 -0.49 26.42
N HIS A 293 -30.30 -0.96 25.57
CA HIS A 293 -29.38 -2.06 25.88
C HIS A 293 -27.94 -1.61 26.16
N TYR A 294 -27.60 -0.40 25.70
CA TYR A 294 -26.36 0.32 25.94
C TYR A 294 -26.63 1.80 25.66
N THR A 295 -25.74 2.67 26.15
CA THR A 295 -25.77 4.10 25.82
C THR A 295 -25.38 4.31 24.36
N TRP A 296 -26.14 5.12 23.64
CA TRP A 296 -25.88 5.48 22.26
C TRP A 296 -26.11 6.98 22.05
N TRP A 297 -25.52 7.51 20.97
CA TRP A 297 -25.60 8.92 20.62
C TRP A 297 -26.01 9.07 19.17
N LYS A 298 -27.09 9.82 18.94
CA LYS A 298 -27.53 10.16 17.60
C LYS A 298 -27.10 11.58 17.28
N TRP A 299 -26.22 11.69 16.30
CA TRP A 299 -25.73 12.95 15.78
C TRP A 299 -26.57 13.37 14.58
N ALA A 300 -27.04 14.62 14.59
CA ALA A 300 -27.74 15.24 13.48
C ALA A 300 -27.09 16.58 13.17
N GLU A 301 -26.97 16.95 11.89
CA GLU A 301 -26.46 18.28 11.52
C GLU A 301 -27.34 19.38 12.13
N HIS A 302 -26.69 20.39 12.69
CA HIS A 302 -27.35 21.54 13.31
C HIS A 302 -26.99 22.81 12.55
N HIS A 303 -28.00 23.47 11.99
CA HIS A 303 -27.86 24.77 11.34
C HIS A 303 -28.41 25.86 12.27
N PRO A 304 -27.60 26.89 12.62
CA PRO A 304 -28.10 28.03 13.39
C PRO A 304 -29.26 28.71 12.65
N GLY A 305 -30.43 28.80 13.29
CA GLY A 305 -31.64 29.39 12.71
C GLY A 305 -32.50 28.46 11.86
N GLY A 306 -32.17 27.16 11.79
CA GLY A 306 -33.07 26.15 11.22
C GLY A 306 -34.28 25.88 12.12
N PRO A 307 -35.41 25.39 11.57
CA PRO A 307 -36.53 24.97 12.39
C PRO A 307 -36.07 23.86 13.36
N PRO A 308 -36.56 23.84 14.61
CA PRO A 308 -36.15 22.83 15.58
C PRO A 308 -36.44 21.42 15.02
N PRO A 309 -35.56 20.44 15.24
CA PRO A 309 -35.79 19.08 14.78
C PRO A 309 -37.11 18.57 15.34
N ARG A 310 -37.92 17.95 14.47
CA ARG A 310 -39.22 17.41 14.85
C ARG A 310 -39.02 16.23 15.81
N HIS A 311 -39.16 16.50 17.11
CA HIS A 311 -39.27 15.43 18.10
C HIS A 311 -40.51 14.58 17.80
N ARG A 312 -40.32 13.31 17.43
CA ARG A 312 -41.41 12.34 17.36
C ARG A 312 -41.91 12.14 18.79
N LYS A 313 -43.08 12.70 19.13
CA LYS A 313 -43.76 12.38 20.39
C LYS A 313 -43.86 10.87 20.50
N ARG A 314 -43.24 10.29 21.53
CA ARG A 314 -43.50 8.89 21.93
C ARG A 314 -44.99 8.81 22.21
N GLY A 315 -45.73 8.12 21.34
CA GLY A 315 -47.14 7.82 21.57
C GLY A 315 -47.24 7.02 22.85
N GLY A 316 -47.80 7.64 23.89
CA GLY A 316 -48.14 6.95 25.13
C GLY A 316 -49.18 5.88 24.81
N ALA A 317 -48.77 4.62 24.84
CA ALA A 317 -49.69 3.52 24.99
C ALA A 317 -50.29 3.65 26.40
N LYS A 318 -51.55 4.08 26.47
CA LYS A 318 -52.36 3.97 27.68
C LYS A 318 -52.64 2.50 27.94
N SER A 319 -52.39 2.08 29.17
CA SER A 319 -52.91 0.85 29.80
C SER A 319 -54.43 0.80 29.76
#